data_AF-A0A4S8M936-F1
#
_entry.id   AF-A0A4S8M936-F1
#
_cell.length_a   1.000
_cell.length_b   1.000
_cell.length_c   1.000
_cell.angle_alpha   90.00
_cell.angle_beta   90.00
_cell.angle_gamma   90.00
#
_symmetry.space_group_name_H-M   'P 1'
#
loop_
_entity.id
_entity.type
_entity.pdbx_description
1 polymer ?
#
loop_
_entity_poly.entity_id
_entity_poly.type
_entity_poly.pdbx_seq_one_letter_code
_entity_poly.pdbx_strand_id
1 'polypeptide(L)'
;MQSPTSHLNGSLSSSSSTTATLSSSSNTPSVIASRHVLLLLNTQVAMLSDPPQGIPCSSSVRTNIALILSLARSALNPPLIIHVRNTGEVGEMDEPHTPGWELFFEPTEKEVVVDNLKNNAFVGTELGKYVRSDAEIVVVGTLSDFGVRATCSAALSRGNEVILIRGAHGTFDRVEVLYGGGITPAANIQTEIEDELEEAGVHVLEMKDVAGLFTDR
;
A
#
# COMPACT_ATOMS: atom_id res chain seq x y z
N MET A 1 -3.45 -83.64 -44.73
CA MET A 1 -4.77 -83.57 -45.41
C MET A 1 -5.35 -82.19 -45.16
N GLN A 2 -5.68 -81.49 -46.27
CA GLN A 2 -6.61 -80.37 -46.43
C GLN A 2 -6.34 -79.00 -45.74
N SER A 3 -5.91 -78.06 -46.58
CA SER A 3 -6.28 -76.63 -46.72
C SER A 3 -7.81 -76.36 -46.58
N PRO A 4 -8.37 -75.12 -46.45
CA PRO A 4 -7.94 -73.90 -47.15
C PRO A 4 -8.17 -72.50 -46.50
N THR A 5 -7.75 -71.50 -47.26
CA THR A 5 -7.92 -70.03 -47.25
C THR A 5 -9.34 -69.47 -47.05
N SER A 6 -9.46 -68.27 -46.48
CA SER A 6 -10.34 -67.21 -47.00
C SER A 6 -9.91 -65.80 -46.54
N HIS A 7 -9.90 -64.87 -47.50
CA HIS A 7 -9.79 -63.42 -47.33
C HIS A 7 -11.11 -62.82 -46.82
N LEU A 8 -11.05 -61.66 -46.13
CA LEU A 8 -12.00 -60.56 -46.33
C LEU A 8 -11.47 -59.24 -45.73
N ASN A 9 -11.53 -58.20 -46.57
CA ASN A 9 -11.30 -56.78 -46.30
C ASN A 9 -12.23 -56.21 -45.23
N GLY A 10 -11.79 -55.18 -44.51
CA GLY A 10 -12.70 -54.34 -43.74
C GLY A 10 -12.05 -53.16 -42.99
N SER A 11 -12.08 -52.00 -43.64
CA SER A 11 -12.23 -50.67 -43.03
C SER A 11 -11.12 -50.12 -42.12
N LEU A 12 -10.36 -49.18 -42.69
CA LEU A 12 -9.66 -48.10 -41.98
C LEU A 12 -10.64 -47.27 -41.15
N SER A 13 -10.40 -47.12 -39.84
CA SER A 13 -10.94 -46.02 -39.03
C SER A 13 -9.79 -45.30 -38.34
N SER A 14 -9.36 -44.21 -38.98
CA SER A 14 -8.41 -43.24 -38.43
C SER A 14 -9.06 -42.47 -37.27
N SER A 15 -8.74 -42.85 -36.04
CA SER A 15 -9.06 -42.05 -34.85
C SER A 15 -8.07 -40.89 -34.79
N SER A 16 -8.46 -39.75 -35.37
CA SER A 16 -7.74 -38.49 -35.27
C SER A 16 -8.01 -37.90 -33.89
N SER A 17 -7.09 -38.10 -32.94
CA SER A 17 -7.11 -37.41 -31.66
C SER A 17 -6.66 -35.97 -31.86
N THR A 18 -7.64 -35.08 -32.08
CA THR A 18 -7.43 -33.64 -32.13
C THR A 18 -7.10 -33.12 -30.73
N THR A 19 -5.81 -32.91 -30.45
CA THR A 19 -5.37 -32.22 -29.25
C THR A 19 -5.74 -30.74 -29.38
N ALA A 20 -6.83 -30.34 -28.72
CA ALA A 20 -7.20 -28.94 -28.61
C ALA A 20 -6.18 -28.22 -27.73
N THR A 21 -5.27 -27.47 -28.34
CA THR A 21 -4.47 -26.45 -27.65
C THR A 21 -5.40 -25.34 -27.16
N LEU A 22 -5.74 -25.40 -25.88
CA LEU A 22 -6.35 -24.29 -25.16
C LEU A 22 -5.30 -23.20 -25.00
N SER A 23 -5.28 -22.22 -25.90
CA SER A 23 -4.62 -20.94 -25.67
C SER A 23 -5.45 -20.16 -24.64
N SER A 24 -5.12 -20.31 -23.36
CA SER A 24 -5.65 -19.45 -22.30
C SER A 24 -5.00 -18.08 -22.41
N SER A 25 -5.59 -17.20 -23.20
CA SER A 25 -5.28 -15.78 -23.17
C SER A 25 -5.84 -15.22 -21.86
N SER A 26 -5.00 -15.19 -20.81
CA SER A 26 -5.30 -14.44 -19.60
C SER A 26 -5.28 -12.97 -19.94
N ASN A 27 -6.45 -12.42 -20.26
CA ASN A 27 -6.64 -10.99 -20.44
C ASN A 27 -6.71 -10.35 -19.04
N THR A 28 -5.59 -10.35 -18.33
CA THR A 28 -5.43 -9.55 -17.12
C THR A 28 -5.32 -8.11 -17.60
N PRO A 29 -6.21 -7.18 -17.20
CA PRO A 29 -6.03 -5.78 -17.52
C PRO A 29 -4.65 -5.36 -17.03
N SER A 30 -3.83 -4.86 -17.95
CA SER A 30 -2.49 -4.36 -17.64
C SER A 30 -2.65 -3.21 -16.65
N VAL A 31 -2.28 -3.45 -15.39
CA VAL A 31 -2.16 -2.38 -14.39
C VAL A 31 -1.12 -1.41 -14.92
N ILE A 32 -1.53 -0.18 -15.25
CA ILE A 32 -0.60 0.86 -15.68
C ILE A 32 0.04 1.42 -14.41
N ALA A 33 1.27 0.99 -14.13
CA ALA A 33 2.04 1.47 -12.99
C ALA A 33 2.34 2.98 -13.13
N SER A 34 2.18 3.73 -12.04
CA SER A 34 2.33 5.20 -12.03
C SER A 34 3.73 5.64 -11.63
N ARG A 35 4.13 6.84 -12.09
CA ARG A 35 5.35 7.56 -11.66
C ARG A 35 5.09 8.63 -10.60
N HIS A 36 3.84 8.92 -10.29
CA HIS A 36 3.44 9.87 -9.27
C HIS A 36 2.35 9.23 -8.41
N VAL A 37 2.64 9.06 -7.12
CA VAL A 37 1.81 8.28 -6.19
C VAL A 37 1.58 9.07 -4.91
N LEU A 38 0.33 9.10 -4.44
CA LEU A 38 0.00 9.45 -3.06
C LEU A 38 -0.30 8.15 -2.31
N LEU A 39 0.52 7.83 -1.31
CA LEU A 39 0.43 6.61 -0.53
C LEU A 39 -0.08 6.94 0.88
N LEU A 40 -1.31 6.54 1.17
CA LEU A 40 -1.91 6.63 2.50
C LEU A 40 -1.66 5.33 3.24
N LEU A 41 -0.84 5.34 4.27
CA LEU A 41 -0.51 4.18 5.08
C LEU A 41 -1.40 4.11 6.33
N ASN A 42 -2.11 3.01 6.50
CA ASN A 42 -2.93 2.68 7.67
C ASN A 42 -3.78 3.86 8.18
N THR A 43 -4.46 4.55 7.26
CA THR A 43 -5.42 5.61 7.62
C THR A 43 -6.77 4.99 7.99
N GLN A 44 -6.73 4.05 8.93
CA GLN A 44 -7.87 3.27 9.39
C GLN A 44 -8.59 3.98 10.53
N VAL A 45 -9.87 3.64 10.73
CA VAL A 45 -10.71 4.21 11.78
C VAL A 45 -10.09 4.05 13.15
N ALA A 46 -9.50 2.88 13.46
CA ALA A 46 -8.85 2.63 14.73
C ALA A 46 -7.72 3.63 15.03
N MET A 47 -6.86 3.89 14.05
CA MET A 47 -5.73 4.81 14.19
C MET A 47 -6.18 6.27 14.29
N LEU A 48 -7.21 6.64 13.51
CA LEU A 48 -7.64 8.03 13.34
C LEU A 48 -8.84 8.43 14.21
N SER A 49 -9.30 7.55 15.09
CA SER A 49 -10.30 7.87 16.13
C SER A 49 -9.75 8.88 17.14
N ASP A 50 -10.64 9.52 17.90
CA ASP A 50 -10.22 10.44 18.95
C ASP A 50 -9.44 9.70 20.06
N PRO A 51 -8.43 10.33 20.68
CA PRO A 51 -7.73 9.75 21.82
C PRO A 51 -8.69 9.45 22.99
N PRO A 52 -8.45 8.38 23.76
CA PRO A 52 -7.26 7.53 23.74
C PRO A 52 -7.31 6.36 22.76
N GLN A 53 -8.39 6.23 21.95
CA GLN A 53 -8.55 5.09 21.05
C GLN A 53 -7.60 5.15 19.85
N GLY A 54 -7.51 6.32 19.21
CA GLY A 54 -6.55 6.58 18.14
C GLY A 54 -5.30 7.30 18.63
N ILE A 55 -4.39 7.58 17.70
CA ILE A 55 -3.12 8.27 18.00
C ILE A 55 -3.35 9.64 18.64
N PRO A 56 -2.47 10.13 19.53
CA PRO A 56 -2.66 11.41 20.23
C PRO A 56 -2.92 12.60 19.30
N CYS A 57 -2.30 12.63 18.12
CA CYS A 57 -2.43 13.69 17.12
C CYS A 57 -3.49 13.40 16.02
N SER A 58 -4.42 12.47 16.25
CA SER A 58 -5.37 12.00 15.22
C SER A 58 -6.22 13.11 14.62
N SER A 59 -6.65 14.10 15.41
CA SER A 59 -7.42 15.25 14.92
C SER A 59 -6.64 16.06 13.87
N SER A 60 -5.41 16.49 14.18
CA SER A 60 -4.57 17.22 13.24
C SER A 60 -4.17 16.40 12.03
N VAL A 61 -3.82 15.12 12.22
CA VAL A 61 -3.46 14.21 11.12
C VAL A 61 -4.63 14.01 10.18
N ARG A 62 -5.86 13.82 10.69
CA ARG A 62 -7.07 13.73 9.86
C ARG A 62 -7.28 14.99 9.01
N THR A 63 -7.19 16.16 9.62
CA THR A 63 -7.36 17.44 8.91
C THR A 63 -6.34 17.60 7.79
N ASN A 64 -5.08 17.28 8.07
CA ASN A 64 -3.99 17.42 7.09
C ASN A 64 -4.10 16.41 5.95
N ILE A 65 -4.37 15.13 6.26
CA ILE A 65 -4.58 14.11 5.23
C ILE A 65 -5.80 14.43 4.37
N ALA A 66 -6.90 14.91 4.95
CA ALA A 66 -8.09 15.32 4.20
C ALA A 66 -7.76 16.43 3.19
N LEU A 67 -6.96 17.42 3.58
CA LEU A 67 -6.50 18.49 2.70
C LEU A 67 -5.62 17.94 1.56
N ILE A 68 -4.60 17.13 1.89
CA ILE A 68 -3.70 16.52 0.90
C ILE A 68 -4.50 15.69 -0.11
N LEU A 69 -5.42 14.86 0.38
CA LEU A 69 -6.27 14.01 -0.45
C LEU A 69 -7.19 14.83 -1.35
N SER A 70 -7.76 15.93 -0.84
CA SER A 70 -8.57 16.84 -1.66
C SER A 70 -7.75 17.51 -2.76
N LEU A 71 -6.52 17.94 -2.47
CA LEU A 71 -5.63 18.55 -3.46
C LEU A 71 -5.22 17.53 -4.53
N ALA A 72 -4.81 16.33 -4.12
CA ALA A 72 -4.45 15.26 -5.04
C ALA A 72 -5.61 14.87 -5.97
N ARG A 73 -6.84 14.76 -5.43
CA ARG A 73 -8.04 14.42 -6.22
C ARG A 73 -8.47 15.51 -7.20
N SER A 74 -8.15 16.78 -6.91
CA SER A 74 -8.54 17.94 -7.73
C SER A 74 -7.45 18.45 -8.67
N ALA A 75 -6.27 17.84 -8.62
CA ALA A 75 -5.16 18.17 -9.52
C ALA A 75 -5.54 17.93 -10.98
N LEU A 76 -4.95 18.72 -11.89
CA LEU A 76 -5.14 18.56 -13.34
C LEU A 76 -4.67 17.18 -13.81
N ASN A 77 -3.52 16.73 -13.29
CA ASN A 77 -2.94 15.41 -13.50
C ASN A 77 -2.80 14.71 -12.13
N PRO A 78 -3.86 14.06 -11.64
CA PRO A 78 -3.86 13.48 -10.30
C PRO A 78 -2.84 12.35 -10.17
N PRO A 79 -2.14 12.22 -9.02
CA PRO A 79 -1.34 11.03 -8.74
C PRO A 79 -2.23 9.79 -8.68
N LEU A 80 -1.61 8.62 -8.79
CA LEU A 80 -2.26 7.40 -8.37
C LEU A 80 -2.38 7.40 -6.84
N ILE A 81 -3.59 7.43 -6.32
CA ILE A 81 -3.85 7.39 -4.88
C ILE A 81 -4.00 5.92 -4.47
N ILE A 82 -3.19 5.51 -3.51
CA ILE A 82 -3.17 4.15 -2.97
C ILE A 82 -3.37 4.21 -1.45
N HIS A 83 -4.39 3.51 -0.97
CA HIS A 83 -4.67 3.30 0.44
C HIS A 83 -4.12 1.94 0.83
N VAL A 84 -3.16 1.91 1.74
CA VAL A 84 -2.67 0.69 2.37
C VAL A 84 -3.35 0.52 3.71
N ARG A 85 -3.91 -0.66 3.94
CA ARG A 85 -4.63 -1.01 5.16
C ARG A 85 -3.95 -2.18 5.85
N ASN A 86 -3.53 -1.98 7.11
CA ASN A 86 -2.95 -3.05 7.91
C ASN A 86 -4.03 -4.04 8.33
N THR A 87 -3.71 -5.32 8.20
CA THR A 87 -4.53 -6.46 8.61
C THR A 87 -3.90 -7.02 9.88
N GLY A 88 -4.40 -6.57 11.03
CA GLY A 88 -3.96 -7.00 12.35
C GLY A 88 -4.41 -8.42 12.68
N GLU A 89 -3.86 -8.96 13.77
CA GLU A 89 -4.28 -10.24 14.34
C GLU A 89 -5.63 -10.13 15.07
N VAL A 90 -6.22 -11.27 15.42
CA VAL A 90 -7.48 -11.31 16.16
C VAL A 90 -7.32 -10.62 17.52
N GLY A 91 -8.21 -9.68 17.82
CA GLY A 91 -8.19 -8.86 19.02
C GLY A 91 -7.38 -7.57 18.92
N GLU A 92 -6.65 -7.35 17.82
CA GLU A 92 -6.02 -6.04 17.56
C GLU A 92 -7.06 -5.02 17.09
N MET A 93 -6.74 -3.73 17.26
CA MET A 93 -7.68 -2.65 16.93
C MET A 93 -8.00 -2.55 15.42
N ASP A 94 -7.13 -3.11 14.60
CA ASP A 94 -7.21 -3.26 13.15
C ASP A 94 -7.38 -4.74 12.75
N GLU A 95 -8.06 -5.54 13.59
CA GLU A 95 -8.54 -6.87 13.20
C GLU A 95 -9.46 -6.78 11.97
N PRO A 96 -9.24 -7.58 10.92
CA PRO A 96 -10.04 -7.56 9.70
C PRO A 96 -11.54 -7.66 9.91
N HIS A 97 -12.29 -6.95 9.08
CA HIS A 97 -13.77 -6.93 9.10
C HIS A 97 -14.38 -6.37 10.39
N THR A 98 -13.60 -5.64 11.19
CA THR A 98 -14.10 -4.87 12.32
C THR A 98 -14.26 -3.39 11.96
N PRO A 99 -15.10 -2.61 12.68
CA PRO A 99 -15.24 -1.19 12.42
C PRO A 99 -13.93 -0.38 12.52
N GLY A 100 -13.00 -0.81 13.38
CA GLY A 100 -11.70 -0.15 13.53
C GLY A 100 -10.78 -0.39 12.33
N TRP A 101 -10.94 -1.51 11.65
CA TRP A 101 -10.13 -1.87 10.49
C TRP A 101 -10.49 -1.11 9.22
N GLU A 102 -11.73 -0.64 9.08
CA GLU A 102 -12.14 0.11 7.89
C GLU A 102 -11.32 1.38 7.68
N LEU A 103 -11.20 1.81 6.42
CA LEU A 103 -10.51 3.05 6.08
C LEU A 103 -11.31 4.24 6.60
N PHE A 104 -10.62 5.22 7.20
CA PHE A 104 -11.26 6.47 7.62
C PHE A 104 -11.61 7.36 6.42
N PHE A 105 -10.77 7.33 5.38
CA PHE A 105 -10.98 8.05 4.13
C PHE A 105 -11.48 7.07 3.07
N GLU A 106 -12.74 7.23 2.67
CA GLU A 106 -13.34 6.38 1.65
C GLU A 106 -12.61 6.54 0.30
N PRO A 107 -12.12 5.43 -0.29
CA PRO A 107 -11.50 5.44 -1.60
C PRO A 107 -12.55 5.69 -2.69
N THR A 108 -12.16 6.36 -3.77
CA THR A 108 -12.99 6.44 -4.98
C THR A 108 -12.75 5.23 -5.89
N GLU A 109 -13.60 5.01 -6.89
CA GLU A 109 -13.44 3.89 -7.86
C GLU A 109 -12.12 3.90 -8.63
N LYS A 110 -11.41 5.05 -8.66
CA LYS A 110 -10.12 5.22 -9.35
C LYS A 110 -8.93 5.00 -8.43
N GLU A 111 -9.17 4.78 -7.14
CA GLU A 111 -8.13 4.65 -6.12
C GLU A 111 -7.92 3.17 -5.78
N VAL A 112 -6.70 2.84 -5.39
CA VAL A 112 -6.31 1.46 -5.11
C VAL A 112 -6.32 1.22 -3.61
N VAL A 113 -6.88 0.09 -3.17
CA VAL A 113 -6.75 -0.39 -1.79
C VAL A 113 -5.86 -1.62 -1.79
N VAL A 114 -4.87 -1.64 -0.89
CA VAL A 114 -3.94 -2.76 -0.69
C VAL A 114 -3.98 -3.15 0.78
N ASP A 115 -4.38 -4.38 1.07
CA ASP A 115 -4.26 -4.94 2.41
C ASP A 115 -2.84 -5.50 2.63
N ASN A 116 -2.21 -5.19 3.77
CA ASN A 116 -0.87 -5.69 4.14
C ASN A 116 -0.86 -6.38 5.50
N LEU A 117 0.02 -7.39 5.62
CA LEU A 117 0.24 -8.19 6.84
C LEU A 117 1.58 -7.86 7.53
N LYS A 118 2.31 -6.87 7.01
CA LYS A 118 3.70 -6.55 7.40
C LYS A 118 3.89 -5.03 7.37
N ASN A 119 4.77 -4.52 8.24
CA ASN A 119 5.08 -3.08 8.30
C ASN A 119 5.55 -2.53 6.94
N ASN A 120 6.40 -3.28 6.22
CA ASN A 120 6.77 -2.89 4.86
C ASN A 120 5.62 -3.24 3.90
N ALA A 121 4.91 -2.22 3.42
CA ALA A 121 3.76 -2.38 2.54
C ALA A 121 4.10 -3.01 1.18
N PHE A 122 5.37 -3.07 0.76
CA PHE A 122 5.78 -3.78 -0.46
C PHE A 122 5.95 -5.29 -0.28
N VAL A 123 6.02 -5.79 0.95
CA VAL A 123 6.29 -7.21 1.23
C VAL A 123 4.98 -7.98 1.32
N GLY A 124 4.84 -8.98 0.44
CA GLY A 124 3.66 -9.86 0.44
C GLY A 124 2.39 -9.18 -0.08
N THR A 125 2.52 -8.06 -0.79
CA THR A 125 1.40 -7.34 -1.40
C THR A 125 1.63 -7.09 -2.89
N GLU A 126 0.62 -6.55 -3.55
CA GLU A 126 0.70 -6.12 -4.95
C GLU A 126 1.10 -4.66 -5.14
N LEU A 127 1.47 -3.95 -4.06
CA LEU A 127 1.83 -2.53 -4.11
C LEU A 127 2.91 -2.25 -5.17
N GLY A 128 3.90 -3.14 -5.28
CA GLY A 128 4.99 -3.02 -6.24
C GLY A 128 4.56 -3.10 -7.71
N LYS A 129 3.36 -3.60 -8.03
CA LYS A 129 2.80 -3.59 -9.40
C LYS A 129 2.24 -2.22 -9.80
N TYR A 130 1.78 -1.44 -8.82
CA TYR A 130 1.21 -0.11 -9.03
C TYR A 130 2.28 0.98 -9.02
N VAL A 131 3.32 0.79 -8.21
CA VAL A 131 4.38 1.78 -7.98
C VAL A 131 5.64 1.40 -8.76
N ARG A 132 5.93 2.17 -9.82
CA ARG A 132 7.17 1.99 -10.59
C ARG A 132 8.39 2.26 -9.72
N SER A 133 9.53 1.67 -10.05
CA SER A 133 10.78 1.92 -9.32
C SER A 133 11.29 3.36 -9.44
N ASP A 134 10.91 4.07 -10.51
CA ASP A 134 11.26 5.47 -10.79
C ASP A 134 10.11 6.44 -10.44
N ALA A 135 9.19 6.01 -9.58
CA ALA A 135 8.08 6.82 -9.12
C ALA A 135 8.48 7.71 -7.95
N GLU A 136 7.93 8.92 -7.95
CA GLU A 136 7.85 9.79 -6.77
C GLU A 136 6.63 9.38 -5.93
N ILE A 137 6.84 9.22 -4.63
CA ILE A 137 5.83 8.77 -3.67
C ILE A 137 5.69 9.80 -2.56
N VAL A 138 4.54 10.46 -2.50
CA VAL A 138 4.13 11.26 -1.34
C VAL A 138 3.49 10.31 -0.32
N VAL A 139 4.04 10.27 0.90
CA VAL A 139 3.62 9.36 1.97
C VAL A 139 2.96 10.14 3.10
N VAL A 140 1.81 9.64 3.56
CA VAL A 140 1.07 10.10 4.73
C VAL A 140 0.51 8.91 5.51
N GLY A 141 0.13 9.11 6.78
CA GLY A 141 -0.60 8.13 7.56
C GLY A 141 0.13 7.60 8.80
N THR A 142 -0.11 6.35 9.16
CA THR A 142 0.30 5.79 10.45
C THR A 142 0.83 4.35 10.31
N LEU A 143 1.54 3.77 11.26
CA LEU A 143 2.24 4.46 12.36
C LEU A 143 3.65 4.87 11.90
N SER A 144 4.12 6.00 12.42
CA SER A 144 5.38 6.64 12.02
C SER A 144 6.59 5.69 12.14
N ASP A 145 6.77 5.09 13.31
CA ASP A 145 7.88 4.20 13.63
C ASP A 145 7.66 2.73 13.19
N PHE A 146 6.53 2.43 12.54
CA PHE A 146 6.23 1.10 12.00
C PHE A 146 6.09 1.16 10.48
N GLY A 147 4.85 1.20 9.98
CA GLY A 147 4.52 1.09 8.57
C GLY A 147 5.14 2.20 7.72
N VAL A 148 5.13 3.44 8.23
CA VAL A 148 5.69 4.61 7.54
C VAL A 148 7.20 4.44 7.38
N ARG A 149 7.96 4.31 8.48
CA ARG A 149 9.41 4.09 8.43
C ARG A 149 9.80 2.93 7.52
N ALA A 150 9.18 1.76 7.72
CA ALA A 150 9.54 0.55 6.99
C ALA A 150 9.24 0.66 5.49
N THR A 151 8.12 1.27 5.12
CA THR A 151 7.72 1.42 3.71
C THR A 151 8.54 2.50 3.01
N CYS A 152 8.81 3.63 3.66
CA CYS A 152 9.68 4.68 3.11
C CYS A 152 11.10 4.15 2.86
N SER A 153 11.69 3.45 3.83
CA SER A 153 13.03 2.84 3.68
C SER A 153 13.08 1.83 2.53
N ALA A 154 12.02 1.02 2.38
CA ALA A 154 11.91 0.06 1.30
C ALA A 154 11.71 0.73 -0.07
N ALA A 155 10.95 1.81 -0.14
CA ALA A 155 10.79 2.61 -1.35
C ALA A 155 12.12 3.21 -1.82
N LEU A 156 12.90 3.82 -0.91
CA LEU A 156 14.24 4.31 -1.24
C LEU A 156 15.14 3.18 -1.79
N SER A 157 15.11 2.02 -1.14
CA SER A 157 15.88 0.84 -1.60
C SER A 157 15.46 0.33 -2.99
N ARG A 158 14.23 0.63 -3.43
CA ARG A 158 13.72 0.31 -4.77
C ARG A 158 14.08 1.36 -5.83
N GLY A 159 14.68 2.48 -5.42
CA GLY A 159 15.04 3.61 -6.30
C GLY A 159 13.96 4.70 -6.41
N ASN A 160 12.93 4.64 -5.57
CA ASN A 160 11.87 5.64 -5.56
C ASN A 160 12.35 6.95 -4.94
N GLU A 161 11.82 8.06 -5.45
CA GLU A 161 11.86 9.35 -4.75
C GLU A 161 10.73 9.35 -3.72
N VAL A 162 11.04 9.65 -2.46
CA VAL A 162 10.08 9.55 -1.35
C VAL A 162 9.96 10.90 -0.69
N ILE A 163 8.72 11.36 -0.52
CA ILE A 163 8.37 12.59 0.16
C ILE A 163 7.48 12.22 1.36
N LEU A 164 7.91 12.56 2.57
CA LEU A 164 7.10 12.42 3.79
C LEU A 164 6.58 13.79 4.21
N ILE A 165 5.28 13.90 4.51
CA ILE A 165 4.67 15.19 4.89
C ILE A 165 4.55 15.30 6.41
N ARG A 166 5.38 16.17 7.01
CA ARG A 166 5.33 16.48 8.44
C ARG A 166 3.93 16.97 8.82
N GLY A 167 3.42 16.45 9.93
CA GLY A 167 2.05 16.73 10.41
C GLY A 167 0.95 15.94 9.71
N ALA A 168 1.26 15.14 8.68
CA ALA A 168 0.33 14.20 8.04
C ALA A 168 0.71 12.73 8.28
N HIS A 169 1.59 12.47 9.26
CA HIS A 169 1.78 11.15 9.84
C HIS A 169 1.76 11.23 11.37
N GLY A 170 1.60 10.08 12.04
CA GLY A 170 1.61 10.02 13.49
C GLY A 170 1.81 8.62 14.05
N THR A 171 1.92 8.51 15.38
CA THR A 171 2.08 7.25 16.12
C THR A 171 1.54 7.39 17.54
N PHE A 172 1.59 6.30 18.33
CA PHE A 172 1.25 6.31 19.75
C PHE A 172 2.46 6.64 20.62
N ASP A 173 2.20 7.02 21.87
CA ASP A 173 3.25 7.10 22.88
C ASP A 173 3.89 5.71 23.06
N ARG A 174 5.22 5.64 23.11
CA ARG A 174 5.96 4.38 23.25
C ARG A 174 6.33 4.17 24.71
N VAL A 175 5.88 3.05 25.26
CA VAL A 175 6.32 2.60 26.59
C VAL A 175 7.72 2.02 26.46
N GLU A 176 8.69 2.68 27.09
CA GLU A 176 10.06 2.19 27.15
C GLU A 176 10.15 1.12 28.24
N VAL A 177 10.69 -0.05 27.89
CA VAL A 177 10.82 -1.19 28.82
C VAL A 177 12.25 -1.32 29.36
N LEU A 178 13.23 -0.72 28.67
CA LEU A 178 14.65 -0.77 29.03
C LEU A 178 15.09 0.52 29.76
N TYR A 179 16.26 0.46 30.42
CA TYR A 179 16.95 1.61 31.02
C TYR A 179 16.14 2.50 31.98
N GLY A 180 15.35 1.89 32.85
CA GLY A 180 14.56 2.61 33.87
C GLY A 180 13.10 2.85 33.48
N GLY A 181 12.73 2.44 32.27
CA GLY A 181 11.38 2.57 31.74
C GLY A 181 11.00 4.01 31.43
N GLY A 182 9.72 4.24 31.12
CA GLY A 182 9.20 5.57 30.85
C GLY A 182 8.24 5.57 29.66
N ILE A 183 7.89 6.79 29.24
CA ILE A 183 7.06 7.00 28.06
C ILE A 183 7.80 7.98 27.17
N THR A 184 8.10 7.55 25.95
CA THR A 184 8.53 8.46 24.88
C THR A 184 7.28 9.01 24.22
N PRO A 185 7.03 10.33 24.27
CA PRO A 185 5.85 10.93 23.66
C PRO A 185 5.83 10.71 22.15
N ALA A 186 4.64 10.49 21.58
CA ALA A 186 4.42 10.26 20.15
C ALA A 186 5.08 11.34 19.28
N ALA A 187 5.01 12.61 19.69
CA ALA A 187 5.61 13.72 18.97
C ALA A 187 7.15 13.59 18.87
N ASN A 188 7.82 13.13 19.92
CA ASN A 188 9.26 12.91 19.90
C ASN A 188 9.63 11.76 18.95
N ILE A 189 8.82 10.68 18.95
CA ILE A 189 9.01 9.57 18.03
C ILE A 189 8.84 10.03 16.59
N GLN A 190 7.83 10.87 16.30
CA GLN A 190 7.64 11.43 14.97
C GLN A 190 8.88 12.20 14.50
N THR A 191 9.43 13.08 15.34
CA THR A 191 10.67 13.81 15.03
C THR A 191 11.85 12.88 14.82
N GLU A 192 12.05 11.89 15.69
CA GLU A 192 13.13 10.88 15.53
C GLU A 192 13.03 10.17 14.17
N ILE A 193 11.82 9.78 13.75
CA ILE A 193 11.59 9.09 12.48
C ILE A 193 11.76 10.02 11.28
N GLU A 194 11.33 11.28 11.39
CA GLU A 194 11.55 12.29 10.36
C GLU A 194 13.05 12.49 10.12
N ASP A 195 13.83 12.67 11.19
CA ASP A 195 15.29 12.83 11.10
C ASP A 195 15.96 11.58 10.52
N GLU A 196 15.58 10.37 10.98
CA GLU A 196 16.09 9.09 10.47
C GLU A 196 15.84 8.94 8.96
N LEU A 197 14.62 9.23 8.52
CA LEU A 197 14.23 9.10 7.12
C LEU A 197 14.86 10.19 6.24
N GLU A 198 14.99 11.41 6.76
CA GLU A 198 15.66 12.50 6.05
C GLU A 198 17.14 12.18 5.83
N GLU A 199 17.84 11.66 6.85
CA GLU A 199 19.23 11.21 6.73
C GLU A 199 19.38 10.06 5.71
N ALA A 200 18.38 9.18 5.62
CA ALA A 200 18.34 8.10 4.64
C ALA A 200 18.05 8.58 3.20
N GLY A 201 17.59 9.82 3.00
CA GLY A 201 17.30 10.40 1.69
C GLY A 201 15.83 10.60 1.36
N VAL A 202 14.91 10.48 2.33
CA VAL A 202 13.53 10.92 2.17
C VAL A 202 13.48 12.45 2.21
N HIS A 203 12.69 13.07 1.34
CA HIS A 203 12.39 14.49 1.44
C HIS A 203 11.28 14.72 2.47
N VAL A 204 11.58 15.40 3.57
CA VAL A 204 10.57 15.75 4.57
C VAL A 204 10.06 17.18 4.30
N LEU A 205 8.77 17.31 3.99
CA LEU A 205 8.14 18.59 3.66
C LEU A 205 7.10 19.00 4.70
N GLU A 206 6.84 20.30 4.76
CA GLU A 206 5.84 20.88 5.65
C GLU A 206 4.47 21.00 4.96
N MET A 207 3.40 21.12 5.75
CA MET A 207 2.04 21.32 5.22
C MET A 207 1.90 22.55 4.30
N LYS A 208 2.74 23.57 4.47
CA LYS A 208 2.76 24.77 3.61
C LYS A 208 3.24 24.47 2.18
N ASP A 209 3.99 23.39 1.99
CA ASP A 209 4.59 23.03 0.70
C ASP A 209 3.66 22.13 -0.13
N VAL A 210 2.66 21.50 0.52
CA VAL A 210 1.74 20.52 -0.08
C VAL A 210 1.02 21.04 -1.32
N ALA A 211 0.62 22.31 -1.34
CA ALA A 211 -0.10 22.86 -2.49
C ALA A 211 0.72 22.77 -3.78
N GLY A 212 2.05 22.93 -3.70
CA GLY A 212 2.94 22.84 -4.86
C GLY A 212 3.21 21.42 -5.35
N LEU A 213 2.89 20.38 -4.57
CA LEU A 213 3.14 18.98 -4.96
C LEU A 213 2.28 18.54 -6.15
N PHE A 214 1.12 19.17 -6.34
CA PHE A 214 0.09 18.72 -7.28
C PHE A 214 -0.24 19.71 -8.41
N THR A 215 0.46 20.86 -8.51
CA THR A 215 0.08 21.94 -9.44
C THR A 215 0.70 21.85 -10.84
N ASP A 216 1.87 21.22 -11.02
CA ASP A 216 2.67 21.37 -12.24
C ASP A 216 3.34 20.06 -12.73
N ARG A 217 2.61 18.93 -12.67
CA ARG A 217 3.13 17.61 -13.05
C ARG A 217 2.42 17.00 -14.25
#